data_AF-A0A969Y4I3-F1
#
_entry.id   AF-A0A969Y4I3-F1
#
_cell.length_a   1.000
_cell.length_b   1.000
_cell.length_c   1.000
_cell.angle_alpha   90.00
_cell.angle_beta   90.00
_cell.angle_gamma   90.00
#
_symmetry.space_group_name_H-M   'P 1'
#
loop_
_entity.id
_entity.type
_entity.pdbx_description
1 polymer ?
#
loop_
_entity_poly.entity_id
_entity_poly.type
_entity_poly.pdbx_seq_one_letter_code
_entity_poly.pdbx_strand_id
1 'polypeptide(L)'
;MINQVGLLPPLSSVVTEPNTTTKVHGFQNVLASALEEVNRLQLDAQGKTRILVAGGDIELHEIMLAVQKAELALELTQTVRNKVVETYQEIMRMQV
;
A
#
# COMPACT_ATOMS: atom_id res chain seq x y z
N MET A 1 -65.62 -6.56 -25.66
CA MET A 1 -64.64 -5.50 -25.98
C MET A 1 -63.37 -5.78 -25.19
N ILE A 2 -62.33 -6.24 -25.89
CA ILE A 2 -60.89 -5.94 -25.77
C ILE A 2 -60.12 -6.11 -24.43
N ASN A 3 -59.05 -6.93 -24.51
CA ASN A 3 -57.74 -6.86 -23.80
C ASN A 3 -57.67 -7.18 -22.28
N GLN A 4 -56.63 -7.81 -21.73
CA GLN A 4 -55.25 -7.98 -22.18
C GLN A 4 -54.55 -9.10 -21.38
N VAL A 5 -53.70 -9.84 -22.08
CA VAL A 5 -52.81 -10.89 -21.56
C VAL A 5 -51.60 -10.25 -20.86
N GLY A 6 -51.16 -10.84 -19.74
CA GLY A 6 -49.78 -10.84 -19.27
C GLY A 6 -49.33 -9.65 -18.40
N LEU A 7 -48.78 -9.95 -17.22
CA LEU A 7 -47.36 -9.69 -16.95
C LEU A 7 -46.94 -10.35 -15.63
N LEU A 8 -45.86 -11.12 -15.70
CA LEU A 8 -45.11 -11.66 -14.56
C LEU A 8 -44.65 -10.51 -13.64
N PRO A 9 -44.44 -10.75 -12.33
CA PRO A 9 -43.80 -9.76 -11.47
C PRO A 9 -42.42 -9.40 -12.04
N PRO A 10 -42.02 -8.11 -12.03
CA PRO A 10 -40.70 -7.74 -12.46
C PRO A 10 -39.70 -8.41 -11.52
N LEU A 11 -38.83 -9.25 -12.09
CA LEU A 11 -37.58 -9.61 -11.44
C LEU A 11 -36.91 -8.27 -11.12
N SER A 12 -36.80 -7.95 -9.83
CA SER A 12 -35.89 -6.91 -9.38
C SER A 12 -34.51 -7.34 -9.87
N SER A 13 -34.09 -6.74 -10.99
CA SER A 13 -32.71 -6.75 -11.40
C SER A 13 -31.93 -6.16 -10.23
N VAL A 14 -31.36 -7.04 -9.41
CA VAL A 14 -30.17 -6.73 -8.62
C VAL A 14 -29.08 -6.47 -9.65
N VAL A 15 -29.12 -5.28 -10.25
CA VAL A 15 -27.92 -4.60 -10.71
C VAL A 15 -27.21 -4.27 -9.42
N THR A 16 -26.35 -5.20 -9.00
CA THR A 16 -25.26 -4.93 -8.09
C THR A 16 -24.45 -3.83 -8.76
N GLU A 17 -24.65 -2.59 -8.33
CA GLU A 17 -23.73 -1.50 -8.60
C GLU A 17 -22.31 -1.99 -8.28
N PRO A 18 -21.33 -1.77 -9.17
CA PRO A 18 -19.95 -2.09 -8.83
C PRO A 18 -19.55 -1.15 -7.69
N ASN A 19 -19.50 -1.69 -6.48
CA ASN A 19 -19.00 -1.02 -5.30
C ASN A 19 -17.50 -0.74 -5.48
N THR A 20 -17.19 0.35 -6.19
CA THR A 20 -15.85 0.87 -6.46
C THR A 20 -15.29 1.70 -5.30
N THR A 21 -15.91 1.66 -4.11
CA THR A 21 -15.46 2.41 -2.93
C THR A 21 -14.54 1.57 -2.01
N THR A 22 -14.45 0.25 -2.20
CA THR A 22 -13.65 -0.61 -1.30
C THR A 22 -12.16 -0.71 -1.66
N LYS A 23 -11.73 -0.32 -2.87
CA LYS A 23 -10.31 -0.47 -3.29
C LYS A 23 -9.38 0.67 -2.88
N VAL A 24 -9.89 1.89 -2.67
CA VAL A 24 -9.03 3.06 -2.36
C VAL A 24 -8.49 3.01 -0.93
N HIS A 25 -9.23 2.39 0.00
CA HIS A 25 -8.76 2.20 1.38
C HIS A 25 -7.64 1.15 1.52
N GLY A 26 -7.56 0.17 0.61
CA GLY A 26 -6.56 -0.89 0.70
C GLY A 26 -5.13 -0.40 0.46
N PHE A 27 -4.92 0.37 -0.61
CA PHE A 27 -3.59 0.84 -0.98
C PHE A 27 -3.04 1.90 -0.01
N GLN A 28 -3.88 2.85 0.41
CA GLN A 28 -3.48 3.87 1.39
C GLN A 28 -3.06 3.26 2.72
N ASN A 29 -3.78 2.25 3.20
CA ASN A 29 -3.44 1.52 4.43
C ASN A 29 -2.13 0.74 4.29
N VAL A 30 -1.91 0.06 3.16
CA VAL A 30 -0.66 -0.65 2.89
C VAL A 30 0.53 0.31 2.81
N LEU A 31 0.36 1.47 2.14
CA LEU A 31 1.39 2.50 2.06
C LEU A 31 1.71 3.10 3.45
N ALA A 32 0.68 3.36 4.25
CA ALA A 32 0.84 3.86 5.61
C ALA A 32 1.60 2.85 6.49
N SER A 33 1.23 1.57 6.44
CA SER A 33 1.93 0.50 7.16
C SER A 33 3.37 0.32 6.68
N ALA A 34 3.65 0.45 5.38
CA ALA A 34 5.01 0.37 4.85
C ALA A 34 5.89 1.54 5.33
N LEU A 35 5.34 2.76 5.39
CA LEU A 35 6.03 3.93 5.93
C LEU A 35 6.34 3.77 7.43
N GLU A 36 5.39 3.23 8.19
CA GLU A 36 5.56 2.96 9.62
C GLU A 36 6.64 1.89 9.86
N GLU A 37 6.67 0.85 9.03
CA GLU A 37 7.68 -0.20 9.08
C GLU A 37 9.09 0.32 8.77
N VAL A 38 9.23 1.19 7.76
CA VAL A 38 10.51 1.84 7.45
C VAL A 38 11.00 2.68 8.63
N ASN A 39 10.13 3.46 9.25
CA ASN A 39 10.47 4.25 10.44
C ASN A 39 10.93 3.36 11.60
N ARG A 40 10.25 2.23 11.83
CA ARG A 40 10.64 1.24 12.84
C ARG A 40 12.02 0.65 12.57
N LEU A 41 12.29 0.25 11.33
CA LEU A 41 13.59 -0.28 10.92
C LEU A 41 14.70 0.76 11.08
N GLN A 42 14.44 2.03 10.78
CA GLN A 42 15.40 3.12 10.95
C GLN A 42 15.76 3.33 12.44
N LEU A 43 14.77 3.32 13.33
CA LEU A 43 14.98 3.46 14.77
C LEU A 43 15.72 2.26 15.36
N ASP A 44 15.40 1.04 14.92
CA ASP A 44 16.10 -0.18 15.35
C ASP A 44 17.58 -0.16 14.91
N ALA A 45 17.85 0.21 13.65
CA ALA A 45 19.20 0.36 13.14
C ALA A 45 20.01 1.42 13.93
N GLN A 46 19.40 2.56 14.27
CA GLN A 46 20.03 3.59 15.10
C GLN A 46 20.29 3.10 16.54
N GLY A 47 19.40 2.28 17.10
CA GLY A 47 19.58 1.65 18.40
C GLY A 47 20.75 0.67 18.41
N LYS A 48 20.78 -0.24 17.43
CA LYS A 48 21.86 -1.23 17.25
C LYS A 48 23.22 -0.56 16.99
N THR A 49 23.24 0.49 16.17
CA THR A 49 24.47 1.26 15.92
C THR A 49 24.99 1.91 17.20
N ARG A 50 24.10 2.47 18.04
CA ARG A 50 24.49 3.03 19.35
C ARG A 50 25.04 1.97 20.30
N ILE A 51 24.45 0.78 20.34
CA ILE A 51 24.91 -0.33 21.18
C ILE A 51 26.29 -0.81 20.73
N LEU A 52 26.52 -0.94 19.42
CA LEU A 52 27.81 -1.33 18.87
C LEU A 52 28.91 -0.29 19.20
N VAL A 53 28.65 1.00 18.97
CA VAL A 53 29.64 2.07 19.25
C VAL A 53 29.90 2.20 20.75
N ALA A 54 28.94 1.82 21.60
CA ALA A 54 29.11 1.73 23.05
C ALA A 54 29.89 0.47 23.51
N GLY A 55 30.32 -0.40 22.59
CA GLY A 55 31.10 -1.61 22.88
C GLY A 55 30.26 -2.85 23.22
N GLY A 56 28.97 -2.88 22.85
CA GLY A 56 28.11 -4.05 23.02
C GLY A 56 28.42 -5.17 22.02
N ASP A 57 28.16 -6.43 22.42
CA ASP A 57 28.28 -7.65 21.62
C ASP A 57 27.26 -7.66 20.46
N ILE A 58 27.51 -6.86 19.43
CA ILE A 58 26.82 -6.96 18.15
C ILE A 58 27.85 -7.39 17.12
N GLU A 59 27.58 -8.52 16.50
CA GLU A 59 28.41 -9.08 15.45
C GLU A 59 28.37 -8.18 14.20
N LEU A 60 29.54 -7.86 13.65
CA LEU A 60 29.69 -6.97 12.48
C LEU A 60 28.81 -7.40 11.28
N HIS A 61 28.58 -8.71 11.12
CA HIS A 61 27.76 -9.25 10.05
C HIS A 61 26.27 -8.88 10.19
N GLU A 62 25.74 -8.74 11.41
CA GLU A 62 24.36 -8.31 11.63
C GLU A 62 24.14 -6.86 11.20
N ILE A 63 25.15 -6.00 11.38
CA ILE A 63 25.10 -4.60 10.94
C ILE A 63 25.12 -4.51 9.43
N MET A 64 26.00 -5.26 8.76
CA MET A 64 26.05 -5.30 7.30
C MET A 64 24.71 -5.78 6.72
N LEU A 65 24.10 -6.80 7.32
CA LEU A 65 22.76 -7.26 6.94
C LEU A 65 21.68 -6.20 7.19
N ALA A 66 21.74 -5.49 8.31
CA ALA A 66 20.80 -4.41 8.61
C ALA A 66 20.93 -3.25 7.59
N VAL A 67 22.15 -2.88 7.22
CA VAL A 67 22.43 -1.86 6.19
C VAL A 67 21.87 -2.30 4.84
N GLN A 68 22.14 -3.52 4.39
CA GLN A 68 21.62 -4.04 3.11
C GLN A 68 20.08 -4.09 3.09
N LYS A 69 19.45 -4.47 4.20
CA LYS A 69 17.98 -4.43 4.32
C LYS A 69 17.46 -3.00 4.23
N ALA A 70 18.14 -2.03 4.86
CA ALA A 70 17.75 -0.63 4.82
C ALA A 70 17.88 -0.03 3.42
N GLU A 71 18.97 -0.34 2.71
CA GLU A 71 19.18 0.08 1.31
C GLU A 71 18.09 -0.46 0.39
N LEU A 72 17.79 -1.76 0.46
CA LEU A 72 16.74 -2.39 -0.34
C LEU A 72 15.35 -1.82 -0.02
N ALA A 73 15.04 -1.63 1.27
CA ALA A 73 13.77 -1.04 1.69
C ALA A 73 13.62 0.41 1.19
N LEU A 74 14.71 1.18 1.17
CA LEU A 74 14.72 2.54 0.65
C LEU A 74 14.48 2.56 -0.86
N GLU A 75 15.15 1.70 -1.62
CA GLU A 75 14.95 1.58 -3.07
C GLU A 75 13.50 1.20 -3.41
N LEU A 76 12.94 0.22 -2.70
CA LEU A 76 11.55 -0.17 -2.84
C LEU A 76 10.61 1.00 -2.54
N THR A 77 10.88 1.77 -1.48
CA THR A 77 10.08 2.94 -1.10
C THR A 77 10.11 4.01 -2.18
N GLN A 78 11.28 4.29 -2.78
CA GLN A 78 11.39 5.23 -3.90
C GLN A 78 10.57 4.77 -5.11
N THR A 79 10.65 3.48 -5.43
CA THR A 79 9.91 2.88 -6.55
C THR A 79 8.40 2.98 -6.34
N VAL A 80 7.92 2.63 -5.14
CA VAL A 80 6.51 2.74 -4.77
C VAL A 80 6.05 4.20 -4.81
N ARG A 81 6.80 5.13 -4.21
CA ARG A 81 6.50 6.57 -4.25
C ARG A 81 6.33 7.07 -5.69
N ASN A 82 7.29 6.75 -6.55
CA ASN A 82 7.24 7.16 -7.96
C ASN A 82 6.02 6.57 -8.66
N LYS A 83 5.70 5.29 -8.42
CA LYS A 83 4.55 4.62 -9.03
C LYS A 83 3.21 5.20 -8.59
N VAL A 84 3.09 5.60 -7.32
CA VAL A 84 1.89 6.25 -6.78
C VAL A 84 1.67 7.61 -7.43
N VAL A 85 2.73 8.42 -7.54
CA VAL A 85 2.65 9.74 -8.19
C VAL A 85 2.28 9.59 -9.66
N GLU A 86 2.90 8.65 -10.38
CA GLU A 86 2.58 8.36 -11.78
C GLU A 86 1.12 7.93 -11.94
N THR A 87 0.63 7.02 -11.09
CA THR A 87 -0.75 6.51 -11.15
C THR A 87 -1.76 7.60 -10.85
N TYR A 88 -1.47 8.49 -9.89
CA TYR A 88 -2.32 9.65 -9.60
C TYR A 88 -2.38 10.61 -10.79
N GLN A 89 -1.23 10.91 -11.41
CA GLN A 89 -1.16 11.74 -12.61
C GLN A 89 -1.93 11.12 -13.78
N GLU A 90 -1.85 9.80 -13.96
CA GLU A 90 -2.56 9.08 -15.03
C GLU A 90 -4.08 9.15 -14.86
N ILE A 91 -4.59 8.92 -13.64
CA ILE A 91 -6.04 9.05 -13.36
C ILE A 91 -6.54 10.47 -13.66
N MET A 92 -5.76 11.51 -13.34
CA MET A 92 -6.12 12.90 -13.65
C MET A 92 -6.15 13.19 -15.15
N ARG A 93 -5.26 12.56 -15.94
CA ARG A 93 -5.26 12.68 -17.41
C ARG A 93 -6.43 11.95 -18.08
N MET A 94 -6.99 10.92 -17.45
CA MET A 94 -8.15 10.19 -17.97
C MET A 94 -9.48 10.94 -17.78
N GLN A 95 -9.55 11.90 -16.87
CA GLN A 95 -10.79 12.61 -16.52
C GLN A 95 -11.02 13.93 -17.28
N VAL A 96 -10.07 14.36 -18.13
CA VAL A 96 -10.21 15.57 -18.96
C VAL A 96 -10.67 15.27 -20.38
#